data_AF-A0A7W7ZYD2-F1
#
_entry.id   AF-A0A7W7ZYD2-F1
#
_cell.length_a   1.000
_cell.length_b   1.000
_cell.length_c   1.000
_cell.angle_alpha   90.00
_cell.angle_beta   90.00
_cell.angle_gamma   90.00
#
_symmetry.space_group_name_H-M   'P 1'
#
loop_
_entity.id
_entity.type
_entity.pdbx_description
1 polymer ?
#
loop_
_entity_poly.entity_id
_entity_poly.type
_entity_poly.pdbx_seq_one_letter_code
_entity_poly.pdbx_strand_id
1 'polypeptide(L)'
;MRKSSPSPGPLEATHFLQLAAVDFSGIYQVHLAAKEERLKMTRLAMSLLSVPFLATIALTSAKVVNPQDLTTWQTVPAYLFALVAAFGLLGVLPFLRLIEAVNAHGRTARAINNFRLLYTAQLKDELDWTPNLPVDPRFPETYAPLTWPGINVMMMALVNSAYLTVGITGLSRTYPNLLLLLTSILLVALVHYSIYYVRCNVTRRRRLPHNPYKFPNMET
;
A
#
# COMPACT_ATOMS: atom_id res chain seq x y z
N MET A 1 49.22 12.12 -31.33
CA MET A 1 47.98 12.93 -31.42
C MET A 1 46.88 12.24 -30.63
N ARG A 2 46.54 12.77 -29.43
CA ARG A 2 45.40 12.31 -28.63
C ARG A 2 44.14 12.90 -29.25
N LYS A 3 43.19 12.05 -29.68
CA LYS A 3 41.82 12.50 -30.00
C LYS A 3 41.21 13.10 -28.74
N SER A 4 40.95 14.40 -28.75
CA SER A 4 40.10 15.05 -27.76
C SER A 4 38.72 14.39 -27.84
N SER A 5 38.24 13.89 -26.71
CA SER A 5 36.83 13.54 -26.51
C SER A 5 35.97 14.77 -26.85
N PRO A 6 34.85 14.61 -27.56
CA PRO A 6 33.97 15.73 -27.86
C PRO A 6 33.46 16.30 -26.54
N SER A 7 33.68 17.59 -26.31
CA SER A 7 33.01 18.28 -25.20
C SER A 7 31.51 18.21 -25.48
N PRO A 8 30.66 17.76 -24.55
CA PRO A 8 29.24 17.97 -24.70
C PRO A 8 29.04 19.48 -24.64
N GLY A 9 28.79 20.10 -25.80
CA GLY A 9 28.30 21.48 -25.82
C GLY A 9 27.01 21.56 -25.01
N PRO A 10 26.66 22.74 -24.48
CA PRO A 10 25.40 22.91 -23.76
C PRO A 10 24.27 22.50 -24.70
N LEU A 11 23.51 21.47 -24.33
CA LEU A 11 22.24 21.19 -24.98
C LEU A 11 21.44 22.49 -24.97
N GLU A 12 20.90 22.91 -26.11
CA GLU A 12 19.98 24.05 -26.18
C GLU A 12 18.92 23.90 -25.07
N ALA A 13 18.71 24.94 -24.28
CA ALA A 13 17.83 24.88 -23.10
C ALA A 13 16.43 24.31 -23.42
N THR A 14 15.96 24.53 -24.65
CA THR A 14 14.72 23.95 -25.22
C THR A 14 14.75 22.42 -25.31
N HIS A 15 15.85 21.83 -25.76
CA HIS A 15 16.04 20.36 -25.80
C HIS A 15 16.09 19.75 -24.40
N PHE A 16 16.72 20.45 -23.44
CA PHE A 16 16.74 20.01 -22.04
C PHE A 16 15.36 20.06 -21.40
N LEU A 17 14.59 21.14 -21.62
CA LEU A 17 13.21 21.27 -21.14
C LEU A 17 12.29 20.21 -21.73
N GLN A 18 12.44 19.85 -23.00
CA GLN A 18 11.69 18.77 -23.63
C GLN A 18 12.01 17.41 -23.01
N LEU A 19 13.30 17.08 -22.81
CA LEU A 19 13.71 15.83 -22.18
C LEU A 19 13.17 15.74 -20.74
N ALA A 20 13.28 16.83 -19.98
CA ALA A 20 12.78 16.91 -18.61
C ALA A 20 11.25 16.79 -18.54
N ALA A 21 10.52 17.39 -19.49
CA ALA A 21 9.07 17.25 -19.59
C ALA A 21 8.65 15.80 -19.89
N VAL A 22 9.37 15.10 -20.76
CA VAL A 22 9.16 13.68 -21.06
C VAL A 22 9.41 12.83 -19.81
N ASP A 23 10.51 13.06 -19.10
CA ASP A 23 10.83 12.34 -17.86
C ASP A 23 9.78 12.58 -16.77
N PHE A 24 9.35 13.83 -16.58
CA PHE A 24 8.29 14.17 -15.64
C PHE A 24 6.97 13.49 -15.99
N SER A 25 6.58 13.54 -17.28
CA SER A 25 5.36 12.87 -17.77
C SER A 25 5.41 11.38 -17.49
N GLY A 26 6.55 10.72 -17.73
CA GLY A 26 6.77 9.31 -17.40
C GLY A 26 6.60 9.03 -15.91
N ILE A 27 7.26 9.78 -15.03
CA ILE A 27 7.15 9.61 -13.57
C ILE A 27 5.70 9.85 -13.11
N TYR A 28 5.03 10.85 -13.67
CA TYR A 28 3.66 11.20 -13.32
C TYR A 28 2.66 10.10 -13.73
N GLN A 29 2.81 9.52 -14.93
CA GLN A 29 2.00 8.37 -15.36
C GLN A 29 2.18 7.17 -14.42
N VAL A 30 3.41 6.85 -14.02
CA VAL A 30 3.66 5.77 -13.06
C VAL A 30 3.04 6.09 -11.69
N HIS A 31 3.06 7.35 -11.26
CA HIS A 31 2.42 7.80 -10.02
C HIS A 31 0.90 7.60 -10.06
N LEU A 32 0.25 7.98 -11.17
CA LEU A 32 -1.18 7.79 -11.39
C LEU A 32 -1.55 6.30 -11.41
N ALA A 33 -0.78 5.48 -12.13
CA ALA A 33 -0.97 4.04 -12.18
C ALA A 33 -0.86 3.40 -10.78
N ALA A 34 0.13 3.79 -9.99
CA ALA A 34 0.28 3.30 -8.61
C ALA A 34 -0.88 3.73 -7.70
N LYS A 35 -1.42 4.94 -7.88
CA LYS A 35 -2.60 5.42 -7.15
C LYS A 35 -3.86 4.64 -7.54
N GLU A 36 -4.03 4.36 -8.82
CA GLU A 36 -5.15 3.58 -9.34
C GLU A 36 -5.08 2.12 -8.88
N GLU A 37 -3.90 1.49 -8.92
CA GLU A 37 -3.68 0.15 -8.40
C GLU A 37 -4.02 0.09 -6.91
N ARG A 38 -3.57 1.06 -6.10
CA ARG A 38 -3.91 1.14 -4.68
C ARG A 38 -5.42 1.15 -4.46
N LEU A 39 -6.16 1.98 -5.19
CA LEU A 39 -7.62 2.07 -5.09
C LEU A 39 -8.32 0.77 -5.52
N LYS A 40 -7.85 0.15 -6.60
CA LYS A 40 -8.37 -1.15 -7.08
C LYS A 40 -8.15 -2.24 -6.03
N MET A 41 -6.96 -2.31 -5.44
CA MET A 41 -6.63 -3.30 -4.41
C MET A 41 -7.43 -3.07 -3.13
N THR A 42 -7.62 -1.80 -2.69
CA THR A 42 -8.52 -1.50 -1.56
C THR A 42 -9.95 -1.92 -1.85
N ARG A 43 -10.48 -1.66 -3.05
CA ARG A 43 -11.83 -2.08 -3.43
C ARG A 43 -11.97 -3.60 -3.45
N LEU A 44 -10.99 -4.30 -4.05
CA LEU A 44 -10.95 -5.76 -4.09
C LEU A 44 -10.91 -6.34 -2.68
N ALA A 45 -10.03 -5.82 -1.83
CA ALA A 45 -9.94 -6.15 -0.42
C ALA A 45 -11.29 -6.00 0.30
N MET A 46 -11.93 -4.84 0.20
CA MET A 46 -13.25 -4.59 0.81
C MET A 46 -14.33 -5.53 0.26
N SER A 47 -14.28 -5.86 -1.04
CA SER A 47 -15.23 -6.80 -1.62
C SER A 47 -15.02 -8.22 -1.09
N LEU A 48 -13.78 -8.67 -0.91
CA LEU A 48 -13.48 -10.00 -0.35
C LEU A 48 -13.95 -10.13 1.09
N LEU A 49 -14.05 -9.02 1.85
CA LEU A 49 -14.62 -9.04 3.19
C LEU A 49 -16.12 -9.34 3.21
N SER A 50 -16.87 -8.95 2.18
CA SER A 50 -18.32 -9.20 2.15
C SER A 50 -18.68 -10.59 1.62
N VAL A 51 -17.79 -11.25 0.87
CA VAL A 51 -18.10 -12.54 0.22
C VAL A 51 -18.47 -13.66 1.21
N PRO A 52 -17.76 -13.89 2.33
CA PRO A 52 -18.16 -14.93 3.28
C PRO A 52 -19.57 -14.74 3.84
N PHE A 53 -19.98 -13.48 4.07
CA PHE A 53 -21.33 -13.16 4.52
C PHE A 53 -22.36 -13.43 3.43
N LEU A 54 -22.11 -12.98 2.19
CA LEU A 54 -22.98 -13.25 1.05
C LEU A 54 -23.13 -14.75 0.79
N ALA A 55 -22.04 -15.51 0.87
CA ALA A 55 -22.04 -16.96 0.73
C ALA A 55 -22.89 -17.62 1.83
N THR A 56 -22.75 -17.19 3.08
CA THR A 56 -23.54 -17.72 4.20
C THR A 56 -25.03 -17.41 4.02
N ILE A 57 -25.38 -16.19 3.62
CA ILE A 57 -26.77 -15.78 3.32
C ILE A 57 -27.34 -16.64 2.18
N ALA A 58 -26.59 -16.83 1.11
CA ALA A 58 -27.02 -17.65 -0.02
C ALA A 58 -27.25 -19.13 0.39
N LEU A 59 -26.34 -19.71 1.18
CA LEU A 59 -26.47 -21.08 1.67
C LEU A 59 -27.65 -21.26 2.63
N THR A 60 -27.91 -20.27 3.47
CA THR A 60 -29.07 -20.26 4.37
C THR A 60 -30.36 -20.10 3.58
N SER A 61 -30.39 -19.20 2.59
CA SER A 61 -31.53 -18.98 1.71
C SER A 61 -31.87 -20.20 0.85
N ALA A 62 -30.86 -20.94 0.39
CA ALA A 62 -31.00 -22.19 -0.34
C ALA A 62 -31.37 -23.38 0.56
N LYS A 63 -31.56 -23.17 1.88
CA LYS A 63 -31.84 -24.22 2.87
C LYS A 63 -30.76 -25.31 2.95
N VAL A 64 -29.54 -25.01 2.52
CA VAL A 64 -28.37 -25.90 2.65
C VAL A 64 -27.84 -25.88 4.09
N VAL A 65 -28.02 -24.76 4.79
CA VAL A 65 -27.67 -24.56 6.20
C VAL A 65 -28.93 -24.21 6.98
N ASN A 66 -29.18 -24.91 8.09
CA ASN A 66 -30.21 -24.47 9.03
C ASN A 66 -29.66 -23.34 9.91
N PRO A 67 -30.41 -22.24 10.12
CA PRO A 67 -29.97 -21.15 11.00
C PRO A 67 -29.68 -21.61 12.44
N GLN A 68 -30.34 -22.66 12.90
CA GLN A 68 -30.12 -23.25 14.22
C GLN A 68 -28.69 -23.81 14.37
N ASP A 69 -28.11 -24.34 13.29
CA ASP A 69 -26.75 -24.90 13.29
C ASP A 69 -25.68 -23.80 13.47
N LEU A 70 -26.02 -22.54 13.20
CA LEU A 70 -25.12 -21.39 13.35
C LEU A 70 -25.10 -20.81 14.78
N THR A 71 -25.96 -21.31 15.68
CA THR A 71 -26.08 -20.79 17.04
C THR A 71 -24.98 -21.30 17.97
N THR A 72 -24.44 -22.49 17.70
CA THR A 72 -23.35 -23.08 18.49
C THR A 72 -22.18 -23.46 17.61
N TRP A 73 -20.96 -23.22 18.09
CA TRP A 73 -19.73 -23.47 17.32
C TRP A 73 -19.60 -24.90 16.79
N GLN A 74 -20.07 -25.88 17.56
CA GLN A 74 -19.93 -27.30 17.23
C GLN A 74 -20.91 -27.75 16.14
N THR A 75 -22.06 -27.10 16.03
CA THR A 75 -23.08 -27.44 15.04
C THR A 75 -22.78 -26.81 13.69
N VAL A 76 -21.91 -25.80 13.64
CA VAL A 76 -21.52 -25.14 12.38
C VAL A 76 -20.85 -26.15 11.44
N PRO A 77 -21.36 -26.32 10.21
CA PRO A 77 -20.74 -27.21 9.24
C PRO A 77 -19.30 -26.81 8.91
N ALA A 78 -18.40 -27.80 8.89
CA ALA A 78 -16.97 -27.57 8.67
C ALA A 78 -16.64 -26.86 7.35
N TYR A 79 -17.45 -27.03 6.30
CA TYR A 79 -17.24 -26.35 5.03
C TYR A 79 -17.40 -24.82 5.12
N LEU A 80 -18.18 -24.30 6.09
CA LEU A 80 -18.28 -22.85 6.32
C LEU A 80 -16.98 -22.31 6.90
N PHE A 81 -16.37 -23.04 7.84
CA PHE A 81 -15.05 -22.70 8.36
C PHE A 81 -13.96 -22.81 7.28
N ALA A 82 -14.04 -23.82 6.40
CA ALA A 82 -13.17 -23.94 5.23
C ALA A 82 -13.29 -22.73 4.31
N LEU A 83 -14.52 -22.28 4.04
CA LEU A 83 -14.78 -21.10 3.21
C LEU A 83 -14.18 -19.84 3.84
N VAL A 84 -14.39 -19.61 5.13
CA VAL A 84 -13.78 -18.48 5.85
C VAL A 84 -12.25 -18.52 5.79
N ALA A 85 -11.64 -19.68 6.03
CA ALA A 85 -10.19 -19.86 5.93
C ALA A 85 -9.67 -19.58 4.50
N ALA A 86 -10.38 -20.09 3.48
CA ALA A 86 -10.03 -19.89 2.07
C ALA A 86 -10.07 -18.41 1.67
N PHE A 87 -11.10 -17.67 2.10
CA PHE A 87 -11.17 -16.22 1.87
C PHE A 87 -10.10 -15.44 2.63
N GLY A 88 -9.78 -15.84 3.87
CA GLY A 88 -8.65 -15.28 4.62
C GLY A 88 -7.32 -15.46 3.88
N LEU A 89 -7.09 -16.64 3.28
CA LEU A 89 -5.90 -16.94 2.50
C LEU A 89 -5.87 -16.15 1.17
N LEU A 90 -6.99 -16.12 0.44
CA LEU A 90 -7.13 -15.33 -0.79
C LEU A 90 -6.91 -13.84 -0.51
N GLY A 91 -7.33 -13.34 0.65
CA GLY A 91 -7.13 -11.97 1.11
C GLY A 91 -5.67 -11.58 1.32
N VAL A 92 -4.73 -12.54 1.41
CA VAL A 92 -3.28 -12.25 1.50
C VAL A 92 -2.74 -11.67 0.19
N LEU A 93 -3.27 -12.07 -0.97
CA LEU A 93 -2.83 -11.56 -2.28
C LEU A 93 -3.10 -10.05 -2.46
N PRO A 94 -4.34 -9.53 -2.30
CA PRO A 94 -4.59 -8.09 -2.39
C PRO A 94 -3.87 -7.33 -1.29
N PHE A 95 -3.63 -7.95 -0.12
CA PHE A 95 -2.83 -7.35 0.94
C PHE A 95 -1.38 -7.11 0.49
N LEU A 96 -0.69 -8.12 -0.06
CA LEU A 96 0.68 -7.96 -0.56
C LEU A 96 0.75 -6.95 -1.71
N ARG A 97 -0.19 -7.01 -2.66
CA ARG A 97 -0.28 -6.04 -3.77
C ARG A 97 -0.56 -4.62 -3.29
N LEU A 98 -1.37 -4.45 -2.25
CA LEU A 98 -1.62 -3.14 -1.64
C LEU A 98 -0.33 -2.57 -1.05
N ILE A 99 0.48 -3.38 -0.36
CA ILE A 99 1.78 -2.96 0.19
C ILE A 99 2.72 -2.50 -0.95
N GLU A 100 2.77 -3.26 -2.05
CA GLU A 100 3.58 -2.90 -3.21
C GLU A 100 3.11 -1.60 -3.87
N ALA A 101 1.80 -1.44 -4.10
CA ALA A 101 1.22 -0.23 -4.67
C ALA A 101 1.48 1.00 -3.78
N VAL A 102 1.36 0.86 -2.46
CA VAL A 102 1.70 1.92 -1.50
C VAL A 102 3.19 2.29 -1.58
N ASN A 103 4.09 1.30 -1.65
CA ASN A 103 5.52 1.57 -1.80
C ASN A 103 5.86 2.20 -3.16
N ALA A 104 5.23 1.77 -4.25
CA ALA A 104 5.40 2.33 -5.59
C ALA A 104 4.92 3.79 -5.65
N HIS A 105 3.75 4.06 -5.08
CA HIS A 105 3.23 5.42 -4.93
C HIS A 105 4.18 6.29 -4.10
N GLY A 106 4.75 5.75 -3.02
CA GLY A 106 5.74 6.44 -2.22
C GLY A 106 7.00 6.82 -3.01
N ARG A 107 7.56 5.88 -3.79
CA ARG A 107 8.77 6.14 -4.60
C ARG A 107 8.52 7.20 -5.68
N THR A 108 7.38 7.14 -6.36
CA THR A 108 7.04 8.09 -7.44
C THR A 108 6.70 9.48 -6.90
N ALA A 109 5.98 9.56 -5.78
CA ALA A 109 5.73 10.84 -5.10
C ALA A 109 7.04 11.54 -4.71
N ARG A 110 8.04 10.78 -4.22
CA ARG A 110 9.37 11.32 -3.94
C ARG A 110 10.06 11.85 -5.20
N ALA A 111 10.02 11.08 -6.29
CA ALA A 111 10.65 11.47 -7.54
C ALA A 111 10.04 12.78 -8.09
N ILE A 112 8.71 12.93 -8.02
CA ILE A 112 8.00 14.17 -8.36
C ILE A 112 8.45 15.32 -7.48
N ASN A 113 8.56 15.11 -6.17
CA ASN A 113 8.98 16.14 -5.22
C ASN A 113 10.41 16.61 -5.48
N ASN A 114 11.33 15.68 -5.75
CA ASN A 114 12.71 15.97 -6.12
C ASN A 114 12.80 16.72 -7.46
N PHE A 115 11.98 16.33 -8.44
CA PHE A 115 11.92 17.02 -9.73
C PHE A 115 11.46 18.47 -9.57
N ARG A 116 10.43 18.70 -8.74
CA ARG A 116 9.96 20.07 -8.42
C ARG A 116 11.05 20.90 -7.74
N LEU A 117 11.77 20.31 -6.79
CA LEU A 117 12.89 20.97 -6.11
C LEU A 117 13.99 21.41 -7.09
N LEU A 118 14.38 20.53 -8.01
CA LEU A 118 15.38 20.83 -9.04
C LEU A 118 14.91 21.98 -9.96
N TYR A 119 13.65 21.94 -10.41
CA TYR A 119 13.08 22.99 -11.25
C TYR A 119 13.00 24.32 -10.52
N THR A 120 12.51 24.34 -9.27
CA THR A 120 12.51 25.57 -8.47
C THR A 120 13.90 26.13 -8.22
N ALA A 121 14.94 25.30 -8.17
CA ALA A 121 16.30 25.77 -7.99
C ALA A 121 16.85 26.44 -9.25
N GLN A 122 16.50 25.91 -10.42
CA GLN A 122 17.07 26.33 -11.70
C GLN A 122 16.26 27.42 -12.40
N LEU A 123 14.93 27.43 -12.23
CA LEU A 123 14.02 28.22 -13.06
C LEU A 123 13.23 29.28 -12.29
N LYS A 124 13.46 29.40 -10.96
CA LYS A 124 12.85 30.45 -10.16
C LYS A 124 13.26 31.85 -10.63
N ASP A 125 14.54 32.04 -10.93
CA ASP A 125 15.07 33.36 -11.31
C ASP A 125 14.74 33.72 -12.77
N GLU A 126 14.46 32.73 -13.63
CA GLU A 126 14.18 32.95 -15.05
C GLU A 126 12.68 33.09 -15.38
N LEU A 127 11.78 32.41 -14.64
CA LEU A 127 10.36 32.30 -14.98
C LEU A 127 9.41 32.81 -13.90
N ASP A 128 9.91 33.32 -12.77
CA ASP A 128 9.13 33.66 -11.56
C ASP A 128 8.10 32.57 -11.19
N TRP A 129 8.49 31.31 -11.47
CA TRP A 129 7.61 30.16 -11.36
C TRP A 129 7.72 29.53 -9.99
N THR A 130 6.57 29.20 -9.40
CA THR A 130 6.49 28.46 -8.13
C THR A 130 5.63 27.21 -8.29
N PRO A 131 5.92 26.11 -7.55
CA PRO A 131 5.12 24.90 -7.64
C PRO A 131 3.71 25.14 -7.09
N ASN A 132 2.69 24.76 -7.85
CA ASN A 132 1.28 24.83 -7.41
C ASN A 132 0.94 23.92 -6.22
N LEU A 133 1.85 23.02 -5.84
CA LEU A 133 1.67 22.09 -4.72
C LEU A 133 2.85 22.22 -3.77
N PRO A 134 2.63 22.26 -2.44
CA PRO A 134 3.69 22.37 -1.48
C PRO A 134 4.69 21.21 -1.65
N VAL A 135 5.97 21.56 -1.59
CA VAL A 135 7.07 20.59 -1.58
C VAL A 135 7.14 20.05 -0.15
N ASP A 136 7.04 18.73 0.02
CA ASP A 136 7.15 18.09 1.34
C ASP A 136 8.60 17.65 1.59
N PRO A 137 9.42 18.41 2.34
CA PRO A 137 10.81 18.05 2.62
C PRO A 137 10.93 16.85 3.56
N ARG A 138 9.87 16.54 4.33
CA ARG A 138 9.84 15.40 5.25
C ARG A 138 9.46 14.12 4.53
N PHE A 139 9.04 14.16 3.27
CA PHE A 139 8.74 12.96 2.49
C PHE A 139 9.99 12.04 2.42
N PRO A 140 9.92 10.76 2.84
CA PRO A 140 8.76 9.88 3.01
C PRO A 140 8.28 9.69 4.48
N GLU A 141 8.75 10.49 5.42
CA GLU A 141 8.44 10.34 6.85
C GLU A 141 6.94 10.53 7.12
N THR A 142 6.29 11.42 6.35
CA THR A 142 4.83 11.58 6.22
C THR A 142 4.08 10.34 5.75
N TYR A 143 4.76 9.32 5.21
CA TYR A 143 4.21 7.99 4.88
C TYR A 143 4.44 6.96 6.00
N ALA A 144 4.44 7.42 7.26
CA ALA A 144 4.64 6.56 8.44
C ALA A 144 3.66 5.39 8.45
N PRO A 145 4.04 4.24 9.04
CA PRO A 145 3.13 3.10 9.21
C PRO A 145 1.80 3.46 9.89
N LEU A 146 1.75 4.57 10.63
CA LEU A 146 0.57 5.09 11.33
C LEU A 146 -0.21 6.15 10.53
N THR A 147 0.15 6.42 9.27
CA THR A 147 -0.63 7.31 8.39
C THR A 147 -1.77 6.54 7.72
N TRP A 148 -2.72 7.26 7.10
CA TRP A 148 -3.92 6.69 6.47
C TRP A 148 -3.69 5.42 5.62
N PRO A 149 -2.68 5.35 4.74
CA PRO A 149 -2.38 4.12 4.00
C PRO A 149 -2.00 2.96 4.91
N GLY A 150 -1.25 3.22 5.98
CA GLY A 150 -0.87 2.23 6.98
C GLY A 150 -2.06 1.76 7.83
N ILE A 151 -2.97 2.66 8.19
CA ILE A 151 -4.23 2.30 8.88
C ILE A 151 -5.04 1.31 8.05
N ASN A 152 -5.18 1.55 6.74
CA ASN A 152 -5.88 0.61 5.84
C ASN A 152 -5.21 -0.76 5.81
N VAL A 153 -3.88 -0.80 5.75
CA VAL A 153 -3.12 -2.05 5.81
C VAL A 153 -3.29 -2.77 7.15
N MET A 154 -3.30 -2.03 8.27
CA MET A 154 -3.56 -2.59 9.61
C MET A 154 -4.95 -3.20 9.73
N MET A 155 -5.97 -2.50 9.24
CA MET A 155 -7.34 -3.01 9.22
C MET A 155 -7.44 -4.30 8.39
N MET A 156 -6.83 -4.32 7.20
CA MET A 156 -6.81 -5.53 6.36
C MET A 156 -6.05 -6.68 7.01
N ALA A 157 -4.92 -6.41 7.65
CA ALA A 157 -4.17 -7.41 8.40
C ALA A 157 -5.02 -8.02 9.51
N LEU A 158 -5.74 -7.19 10.27
CA LEU A 158 -6.61 -7.65 11.36
C LEU A 158 -7.74 -8.55 10.83
N VAL A 159 -8.42 -8.14 9.77
CA VAL A 159 -9.55 -8.91 9.23
C VAL A 159 -9.10 -10.23 8.61
N ASN A 160 -8.02 -10.23 7.83
CA ASN A 160 -7.44 -11.48 7.31
C ASN A 160 -7.03 -12.42 8.45
N SER A 161 -6.43 -11.88 9.50
CA SER A 161 -6.02 -12.66 10.68
C SER A 161 -7.21 -13.26 11.41
N ALA A 162 -8.32 -12.51 11.51
CA ALA A 162 -9.57 -13.03 12.05
C ALA A 162 -10.12 -14.18 11.21
N TYR A 163 -10.19 -14.03 9.88
CA TYR A 163 -10.69 -15.09 8.99
C TYR A 163 -9.82 -16.35 9.05
N LEU A 164 -8.50 -16.21 8.96
CA LEU A 164 -7.59 -17.34 9.06
C LEU A 164 -7.74 -18.05 10.41
N THR A 165 -7.72 -17.30 11.52
CA THR A 165 -7.76 -17.88 12.86
C THR A 165 -9.09 -18.56 13.14
N VAL A 166 -10.22 -17.89 12.85
CA VAL A 166 -11.57 -18.44 13.04
C VAL A 166 -11.78 -19.66 12.15
N GLY A 167 -11.40 -19.58 10.87
CA GLY A 167 -11.52 -20.69 9.93
C GLY A 167 -10.71 -21.91 10.34
N ILE A 168 -9.43 -21.73 10.72
CA ILE A 168 -8.55 -22.83 11.15
C ILE A 168 -9.05 -23.44 12.48
N THR A 169 -9.43 -22.61 13.45
CA THR A 169 -9.95 -23.09 14.75
C THR A 169 -11.26 -23.87 14.59
N GLY A 170 -12.10 -23.45 13.64
CA GLY A 170 -13.35 -24.15 13.36
C GLY A 170 -13.13 -25.48 12.63
N LEU A 171 -12.18 -25.50 11.69
CA LEU A 171 -11.76 -26.73 11.01
C LEU A 171 -11.14 -27.76 11.96
N SER A 172 -10.38 -27.31 12.96
CA SER A 172 -9.82 -28.20 13.99
C SER A 172 -10.87 -28.70 14.99
N ARG A 173 -12.14 -28.27 14.87
CA ARG A 173 -13.25 -28.57 15.79
C ARG A 173 -12.91 -28.30 17.25
N THR A 174 -11.98 -27.38 17.49
CA THR A 174 -11.57 -27.01 18.85
C THR A 174 -12.60 -26.04 19.42
N TYR A 175 -12.90 -26.19 20.71
CA TYR A 175 -13.76 -25.24 21.39
C TYR A 175 -13.09 -23.87 21.44
N PRO A 176 -13.78 -22.80 21.01
CA PRO A 176 -13.19 -21.47 20.96
C PRO A 176 -13.08 -20.94 22.39
N ASN A 177 -11.86 -20.93 22.92
CA ASN A 177 -11.55 -20.11 24.08
C ASN A 177 -11.33 -18.68 23.58
N LEU A 178 -12.15 -17.73 24.06
CA LEU A 178 -12.12 -16.34 23.62
C LEU A 178 -10.73 -15.72 23.73
N LEU A 179 -10.02 -15.97 24.83
CA LEU A 179 -8.71 -15.38 25.09
C LEU A 179 -7.66 -15.96 24.14
N LEU A 180 -7.67 -17.28 23.91
CA LEU A 180 -6.78 -17.93 22.94
C LEU A 180 -7.08 -17.48 21.51
N LEU A 181 -8.35 -17.28 21.17
CA LEU A 181 -8.75 -16.81 19.84
C LEU A 181 -8.29 -15.37 19.59
N LEU A 182 -8.53 -14.46 20.54
CA LEU A 182 -8.09 -13.05 20.42
C LEU A 182 -6.57 -12.92 20.38
N THR A 183 -5.85 -13.68 21.21
CA THR A 183 -4.37 -13.68 21.21
C THR A 183 -3.81 -14.24 19.92
N SER A 184 -4.42 -15.30 19.37
CA SER A 184 -4.03 -15.87 18.07
C SER A 184 -4.27 -14.88 16.92
N ILE A 185 -5.43 -14.22 16.89
CA ILE A 185 -5.73 -13.17 15.91
C ILE A 185 -4.69 -12.04 16.00
N LEU A 186 -4.38 -11.59 17.22
CA LEU A 186 -3.39 -10.55 17.44
C LEU A 186 -2.00 -10.98 16.93
N LEU A 187 -1.57 -12.20 17.22
CA LEU A 187 -0.27 -12.71 16.79
C LEU A 187 -0.17 -12.80 15.26
N VAL A 188 -1.20 -13.33 14.59
CA VAL A 188 -1.24 -13.39 13.13
C VAL A 188 -1.29 -11.98 12.52
N ALA A 189 -2.01 -11.05 13.14
CA ALA A 189 -2.08 -9.65 12.69
C ALA A 189 -0.72 -8.95 12.84
N LEU A 190 0.00 -9.20 13.93
CA LEU A 190 1.36 -8.70 14.14
C LEU A 190 2.33 -9.26 13.10
N VAL A 191 2.20 -10.53 12.69
CA VAL A 191 2.99 -11.10 11.59
C VAL A 191 2.72 -10.33 10.30
N HIS A 192 1.46 -10.14 9.91
CA HIS A 192 1.10 -9.35 8.73
C HIS A 192 1.65 -7.92 8.79
N TYR A 193 1.51 -7.28 9.95
CA TYR A 193 2.01 -5.93 10.16
C TYR A 193 3.53 -5.85 10.11
N SER A 194 4.24 -6.86 10.62
CA SER A 194 5.70 -6.93 10.56
C SER A 194 6.20 -6.99 9.10
N ILE A 195 5.50 -7.73 8.23
CA ILE A 195 5.80 -7.79 6.79
C ILE A 195 5.67 -6.40 6.17
N TYR A 196 4.56 -5.71 6.44
CA TYR A 196 4.35 -4.33 6.00
C TYR A 196 5.45 -3.40 6.50
N TYR A 197 5.73 -3.43 7.80
CA TYR A 197 6.73 -2.58 8.44
C TYR A 197 8.13 -2.78 7.84
N VAL A 198 8.56 -4.02 7.65
CA VAL A 198 9.85 -4.36 7.02
C VAL A 198 9.90 -3.81 5.59
N ARG A 199 8.86 -4.04 4.78
CA ARG A 199 8.81 -3.59 3.37
C ARG A 199 8.83 -2.06 3.27
N CYS A 200 8.08 -1.36 4.11
CA CYS A 200 8.07 0.10 4.13
C CYS A 200 9.40 0.67 4.61
N ASN A 201 10.02 0.09 5.64
CA ASN A 201 11.31 0.55 6.14
C ASN A 201 12.45 0.32 5.15
N VAL A 202 12.47 -0.78 4.42
CA VAL A 202 13.43 -0.99 3.32
C VAL A 202 13.28 0.12 2.26
N THR A 203 12.05 0.51 1.95
CA THR A 203 11.75 1.59 0.99
C THR A 203 12.15 2.97 1.52
N ARG A 204 12.04 3.19 2.85
CA ARG A 204 12.49 4.42 3.53
C ARG A 204 14.01 4.55 3.59
N ARG A 205 14.72 3.45 3.87
CA ARG A 205 16.18 3.43 4.04
C ARG A 205 16.95 3.65 2.74
N ARG A 206 16.33 3.47 1.57
CA ARG A 206 16.85 3.98 0.29
C ARG A 206 16.75 5.51 0.28
N ARG A 207 17.62 6.17 1.06
CA ARG A 207 17.84 7.61 1.08
C ARG A 207 18.64 7.99 -0.18
N LEU A 208 18.25 9.07 -0.84
CA LEU A 208 19.12 9.81 -1.77
C LEU A 208 19.81 10.95 -1.00
N PRO A 209 20.89 11.56 -1.54
CA PRO A 209 21.84 12.38 -0.80
C PRO A 209 21.15 13.53 -0.05
N HIS A 210 21.77 13.91 1.07
CA HIS A 210 21.41 15.06 1.87
C HIS A 210 21.13 16.28 0.99
N ASN A 211 19.96 16.94 1.16
CA ASN A 211 19.48 18.08 0.36
C ASN A 211 20.61 19.10 0.13
N PRO A 212 21.30 19.08 -1.03
CA PRO A 212 22.47 19.92 -1.24
C PRO A 212 22.09 21.37 -1.55
N TYR A 213 20.80 21.65 -1.77
CA TYR A 213 20.30 22.93 -2.28
C TYR A 213 19.80 23.90 -1.19
N LYS A 214 19.92 23.55 0.10
CA LYS A 214 19.57 24.41 1.26
C LYS A 214 18.22 25.15 1.16
N PHE A 215 17.20 24.53 0.55
CA PHE A 215 15.87 25.14 0.51
C PHE A 215 15.31 25.31 1.93
N PRO A 216 14.72 26.47 2.26
CA PRO A 216 13.99 26.62 3.51
C PRO A 216 12.80 25.66 3.46
N ASN A 217 12.60 24.90 4.55
CA ASN A 217 11.40 24.09 4.73
C ASN A 217 10.19 25.03 4.75
N MET A 218 9.53 25.22 3.60
CA MET A 218 8.28 25.96 3.55
C MET A 218 7.16 25.01 3.98
N GLU A 219 7.02 24.83 5.29
CA GLU A 219 5.78 24.35 5.88
C GLU A 219 4.88 25.57 6.10
N THR A 220 3.81 25.68 5.32
CA THR A 220 2.60 26.42 5.68
C THR A 220 1.46 25.44 5.78
#